data_AF-A0A6P5Y0G0-F1
#
_entry.id   AF-A0A6P5Y0G0-F1
#
_cell.length_a   1.000
_cell.length_b   1.000
_cell.length_c   1.000
_cell.angle_alpha   90.00
_cell.angle_beta   90.00
_cell.angle_gamma   90.00
#
_symmetry.space_group_name_H-M   'P 1'
#
loop_
_entity.id
_entity.type
_entity.pdbx_description
1 polymer ?
#
loop_
_entity_poly.entity_id
_entity_poly.type
_entity_poly.pdbx_seq_one_letter_code
_entity_poly.pdbx_strand_id
1 'polypeptide(L)'
;MLLCEAKNNGSTGTRRSCSYMSLHSSLKPITQPVLFFPLKPIFSSFHSLHSPLFHPSLPLHRRPRWPRMDSSTSHHHSNQSKTKLIVIMGATGTGKSRLSIDLSSHFPHSQIINSDKMQLYKGLDITTNKIPLHERKGVPHFLLGDFDSIDADVTASEFRSAAGLTIANIDSSGNLPILVGGSNSFIHALLVETFNPEVDVFSGSGSVSHVLRYDCCFLWVDVAWSVLCDYLCKRVDEMLDSGMFEELAQFYNPAKEDVLIGLRKAIGVPEFDGYFRKYSPRESQENGVVPKDGCDPARREAYEEAVREIKDNTCRLAKRQIGKILRLKGAGWDLRRLDATATFAALMKKKKSSSADLGWMDIWEREVMEPSVKIVKRFLEE
;
A
#
# COMPACT_ATOMS: atom_id res chain seq x y z
N MET A 1 23.70 49.43 0.58
CA MET A 1 24.47 50.67 0.35
C MET A 1 23.59 51.81 0.82
N LEU A 2 24.10 52.59 1.79
CA LEU A 2 23.53 53.79 2.44
C LEU A 2 22.25 53.56 3.29
N LEU A 3 22.35 53.42 4.63
CA LEU A 3 22.61 54.42 5.70
C LEU A 3 21.57 55.55 5.78
N CYS A 4 20.75 55.49 6.83
CA CYS A 4 20.51 56.53 7.87
C CYS A 4 19.32 56.04 8.73
N GLU A 5 19.55 55.47 9.92
CA GLU A 5 19.66 56.15 11.23
C GLU A 5 18.34 56.85 11.67
N ALA A 6 17.66 56.30 12.68
CA ALA A 6 17.72 56.69 14.11
C ALA A 6 16.79 57.89 14.40
N LYS A 7 15.96 58.03 15.44
CA LYS A 7 15.79 57.56 16.82
C LYS A 7 14.31 57.89 17.17
N ASN A 8 13.54 57.03 17.84
CA ASN A 8 13.46 56.77 19.28
C ASN A 8 12.63 57.78 20.11
N ASN A 9 11.79 57.21 20.99
CA ASN A 9 11.03 57.80 22.11
C ASN A 9 9.84 58.72 21.75
N GLY A 10 8.68 58.68 22.40
CA GLY A 10 8.24 57.96 23.59
C GLY A 10 6.88 58.53 24.02
N SER A 11 5.94 57.63 24.33
CA SER A 11 5.04 57.67 25.48
C SER A 11 4.45 59.02 25.96
N THR A 12 3.12 59.13 25.94
CA THR A 12 2.19 59.65 26.97
C THR A 12 0.81 59.85 26.31
N GLY A 13 -0.23 59.08 26.65
CA GLY A 13 -1.27 59.48 27.59
C GLY A 13 -1.95 60.79 27.15
N THR A 14 -3.23 60.86 26.78
CA THR A 14 -4.37 60.80 27.71
C THR A 14 -5.71 60.86 26.95
N ARG A 15 -6.74 60.28 27.58
CA ARG A 15 -8.17 60.10 27.25
C ARG A 15 -8.98 61.29 26.70
N ARG A 16 -10.18 60.91 26.19
CA ARG A 16 -11.49 61.60 26.04
C ARG A 16 -11.74 62.10 24.60
N SER A 17 -12.91 61.97 23.97
CA SER A 17 -14.28 61.67 24.40
C SER A 17 -15.14 61.33 23.16
N CYS A 18 -16.16 60.51 23.37
CA CYS A 18 -17.23 60.19 22.43
C CYS A 18 -18.31 61.30 22.42
N SER A 19 -18.92 61.61 21.27
CA SER A 19 -20.32 62.10 21.05
C SER A 19 -20.45 62.55 19.57
N TYR A 20 -21.12 61.78 18.71
CA TYR A 20 -22.55 61.86 18.34
C TYR A 20 -23.00 63.19 17.71
N MET A 21 -23.41 63.14 16.44
CA MET A 21 -24.64 63.79 15.96
C MET A 21 -25.19 63.06 14.73
N SER A 22 -26.39 62.49 14.92
CA SER A 22 -27.30 61.97 13.90
C SER A 22 -27.94 63.11 13.10
N LEU A 23 -28.38 62.80 11.87
CA LEU A 23 -29.65 63.31 11.35
C LEU A 23 -30.36 62.19 10.58
N HIS A 24 -31.65 62.06 10.89
CA HIS A 24 -32.56 60.97 10.57
C HIS A 24 -33.64 61.45 9.59
N SER A 25 -34.38 60.46 9.06
CA SER A 25 -35.75 60.52 8.49
C SER A 25 -35.81 60.69 6.95
N SER A 26 -36.67 60.00 6.19
CA SER A 26 -37.94 59.34 6.51
C SER A 26 -38.23 58.11 5.63
N LEU A 27 -39.02 57.19 6.20
CA LEU A 27 -39.59 55.95 5.63
C LEU A 27 -40.76 56.22 4.67
N LYS A 28 -41.01 55.32 3.69
CA LYS A 28 -42.09 54.30 3.72
C LYS A 28 -42.20 53.48 2.38
N PRO A 29 -42.88 52.31 2.39
CA PRO A 29 -42.49 51.11 1.63
C PRO A 29 -43.42 50.76 0.46
N ILE A 30 -42.94 49.95 -0.50
CA ILE A 30 -43.80 49.21 -1.45
C ILE A 30 -43.21 47.80 -1.72
N THR A 31 -44.15 46.86 -1.78
CA THR A 31 -44.15 45.40 -1.85
C THR A 31 -43.69 44.75 -3.18
N GLN A 32 -42.85 43.70 -3.08
CA GLN A 32 -42.67 42.49 -3.93
C GLN A 32 -42.51 42.60 -5.48
N PRO A 33 -42.06 41.53 -6.18
CA PRO A 33 -40.84 40.73 -6.00
C PRO A 33 -39.97 40.77 -7.28
N VAL A 34 -38.64 40.64 -7.18
CA VAL A 34 -37.76 40.54 -8.36
C VAL A 34 -37.23 39.11 -8.48
N LEU A 35 -37.44 38.57 -9.67
CA LEU A 35 -37.18 37.23 -10.15
C LEU A 35 -35.74 36.76 -9.90
N PHE A 36 -35.60 35.68 -9.13
CA PHE A 36 -34.43 34.81 -9.17
C PHE A 36 -34.52 33.95 -10.44
N PHE A 37 -33.53 34.07 -11.32
CA PHE A 37 -33.25 33.09 -12.38
C PHE A 37 -32.40 31.95 -11.79
N PRO A 38 -32.90 30.69 -11.75
CA PRO A 38 -32.06 29.53 -11.53
C PRO A 38 -31.64 28.96 -12.89
N LEU A 39 -30.33 28.83 -13.12
CA LEU A 39 -29.81 27.96 -14.17
C LEU A 39 -30.01 26.50 -13.70
N LYS A 40 -30.93 25.82 -14.38
CA LYS A 40 -31.19 24.39 -14.20
C LYS A 40 -30.17 23.53 -14.95
N PRO A 41 -29.92 22.30 -14.45
CA PRO A 41 -29.19 21.24 -15.13
C PRO A 41 -30.06 20.59 -16.22
N ILE A 42 -29.43 19.95 -17.21
CA ILE A 42 -30.11 19.13 -18.20
C ILE A 42 -29.85 17.65 -17.86
N PHE A 43 -30.90 16.99 -17.37
CA PHE A 43 -31.14 15.54 -17.49
C PHE A 43 -32.28 15.36 -18.50
N SER A 44 -32.19 14.36 -19.37
CA SER A 44 -33.33 13.76 -20.09
C SER A 44 -33.30 12.27 -19.78
N SER A 45 -34.10 11.77 -18.84
CA SER A 45 -35.52 11.36 -18.97
C SER A 45 -35.67 9.92 -19.43
N PHE A 46 -36.03 9.09 -18.45
CA PHE A 46 -36.57 7.74 -18.54
C PHE A 46 -37.91 7.67 -19.27
N HIS A 47 -38.22 6.51 -19.84
CA HIS A 47 -39.57 5.95 -19.79
C HIS A 47 -39.57 4.67 -18.97
N SER A 48 -40.53 4.58 -18.05
CA SER A 48 -40.81 3.45 -17.16
C SER A 48 -42.15 2.83 -17.57
N LEU A 49 -42.23 1.50 -17.50
CA LEU A 49 -43.49 0.77 -17.33
C LEU A 49 -43.28 -0.30 -16.23
N HIS A 50 -44.09 -0.16 -15.17
CA HIS A 50 -44.42 -1.07 -14.06
C HIS A 50 -44.77 -2.50 -14.52
N SER A 51 -44.71 -3.62 -13.77
CA SER A 51 -44.37 -4.09 -12.41
C SER A 51 -44.43 -5.66 -12.48
N PRO A 52 -44.55 -6.45 -11.39
CA PRO A 52 -43.55 -6.83 -10.38
C PRO A 52 -43.38 -8.37 -10.29
N LEU A 53 -42.16 -8.89 -10.06
CA LEU A 53 -42.01 -10.29 -9.60
C LEU A 53 -40.87 -10.41 -8.59
N PHE A 54 -41.27 -10.70 -7.35
CA PHE A 54 -40.60 -11.49 -6.31
C PHE A 54 -39.06 -11.44 -6.23
N HIS A 55 -38.55 -10.71 -5.23
CA HIS A 55 -37.22 -10.97 -4.67
C HIS A 55 -37.27 -12.16 -3.71
N PRO A 56 -36.46 -13.21 -3.88
CA PRO A 56 -36.12 -14.08 -2.77
C PRO A 56 -35.04 -13.42 -1.91
N SER A 57 -35.36 -13.36 -0.62
CA SER A 57 -34.48 -13.04 0.50
C SER A 57 -33.09 -13.67 0.41
N LEU A 58 -32.05 -12.84 0.61
CA LEU A 58 -30.66 -13.26 0.80
C LEU A 58 -30.54 -14.20 2.01
N PRO A 59 -29.85 -15.36 1.91
CA PRO A 59 -29.59 -16.19 3.06
C PRO A 59 -28.47 -15.59 3.92
N LEU A 60 -28.76 -15.45 5.21
CA LEU A 60 -27.81 -15.21 6.29
C LEU A 60 -26.73 -16.32 6.35
N HIS A 61 -25.50 -15.88 6.65
CA HIS A 61 -24.34 -16.62 7.18
C HIS A 61 -24.24 -18.14 6.93
N ARG A 62 -23.23 -18.53 6.13
CA ARG A 62 -22.50 -19.79 6.32
C ARG A 62 -20.99 -19.53 6.31
N ARG A 63 -20.32 -19.96 7.37
CA ARG A 63 -18.85 -20.11 7.43
C ARG A 63 -18.38 -21.00 6.27
N PRO A 64 -17.17 -20.80 5.70
CA PRO A 64 -16.63 -21.74 4.73
C PRO A 64 -16.39 -23.08 5.45
N ARG A 65 -17.14 -24.11 5.06
CA ARG A 65 -16.94 -25.48 5.51
C ARG A 65 -15.97 -26.13 4.53
N TRP A 66 -14.72 -26.31 4.97
CA TRP A 66 -13.69 -27.04 4.24
C TRP A 66 -14.19 -28.44 3.83
N PRO A 67 -14.11 -28.84 2.55
CA PRO A 67 -14.36 -30.22 2.16
C PRO A 67 -13.29 -31.12 2.74
N ARG A 68 -13.70 -32.24 3.36
CA ARG A 68 -12.80 -33.35 3.67
C ARG A 68 -12.33 -33.96 2.35
N MET A 69 -11.01 -34.08 2.18
CA MET A 69 -10.40 -34.80 1.06
C MET A 69 -10.65 -36.30 1.22
N ASP A 70 -11.40 -36.89 0.30
CA ASP A 70 -11.32 -38.33 0.04
C ASP A 70 -10.24 -38.56 -1.03
N SER A 71 -9.27 -39.40 -0.66
CA SER A 71 -8.14 -39.80 -1.48
C SER A 71 -8.55 -40.87 -2.49
N SER A 72 -8.42 -40.57 -3.77
CA SER A 72 -7.89 -41.47 -4.81
C SER A 72 -8.13 -40.87 -6.19
N THR A 73 -7.08 -40.36 -6.83
CA THR A 73 -7.08 -40.16 -8.28
C THR A 73 -5.73 -40.59 -8.83
N SER A 74 -5.82 -41.45 -9.82
CA SER A 74 -4.75 -42.12 -10.53
C SER A 74 -3.78 -41.12 -11.18
N HIS A 75 -2.48 -41.36 -10.98
CA HIS A 75 -1.41 -40.62 -11.65
C HIS A 75 -1.35 -41.00 -13.13
N HIS A 76 -2.17 -40.35 -13.95
CA HIS A 76 -1.86 -40.19 -15.37
C HIS A 76 -0.84 -39.07 -15.50
N HIS A 77 0.42 -39.42 -15.74
CA HIS A 77 1.43 -38.50 -16.25
C HIS A 77 1.07 -38.10 -17.67
N SER A 78 0.15 -37.13 -17.80
CA SER A 78 0.05 -36.33 -19.02
C SER A 78 1.23 -35.36 -19.04
N ASN A 79 1.86 -35.22 -20.19
CA ASN A 79 2.96 -34.31 -20.45
C ASN A 79 2.43 -32.86 -20.50
N GLN A 80 1.80 -32.40 -19.42
CA GLN A 80 1.28 -31.03 -19.30
C GLN A 80 2.43 -30.08 -18.98
N SER A 81 2.64 -29.08 -19.84
CA SER A 81 3.53 -27.95 -19.57
C SER A 81 3.11 -27.29 -18.26
N LYS A 82 4.07 -26.99 -17.38
CA LYS A 82 3.79 -26.27 -16.14
C LYS A 82 3.14 -24.91 -16.46
N THR A 83 2.16 -24.49 -15.66
CA THR A 83 1.55 -23.16 -15.76
C THR A 83 2.63 -22.08 -15.72
N LYS A 84 2.57 -21.13 -16.67
CA LYS A 84 3.48 -19.97 -16.71
C LYS A 84 3.07 -18.95 -15.65
N LEU A 85 4.05 -18.46 -14.89
CA LEU A 85 3.84 -17.51 -13.80
C LEU A 85 4.91 -16.42 -13.83
N ILE A 86 4.48 -15.16 -13.88
CA ILE A 86 5.39 -14.02 -13.70
C ILE A 86 5.50 -13.72 -12.22
N VAL A 87 6.71 -13.55 -11.71
CA VAL A 87 6.98 -13.28 -10.30
C VAL A 87 7.77 -11.99 -10.16
N ILE A 88 7.15 -10.96 -9.60
CA ILE A 88 7.77 -9.64 -9.35
C ILE A 88 8.22 -9.56 -7.89
N MET A 89 9.54 -9.58 -7.71
CA MET A 89 10.21 -9.58 -6.41
C MET A 89 11.03 -8.32 -6.19
N GLY A 90 11.39 -8.05 -4.94
CA GLY A 90 12.14 -6.86 -4.55
C GLY A 90 11.83 -6.44 -3.13
N ALA A 91 12.72 -5.63 -2.54
CA ALA A 91 12.52 -5.07 -1.22
C ALA A 91 11.28 -4.17 -1.16
N THR A 92 10.78 -3.89 0.05
CA THR A 92 9.72 -2.89 0.24
C THR A 92 10.16 -1.54 -0.35
N GLY A 93 9.21 -0.79 -0.93
CA GLY A 93 9.49 0.50 -1.55
C GLY A 93 10.14 0.47 -2.96
N THR A 94 10.53 -0.66 -3.53
CA THR A 94 11.22 -0.69 -4.84
C THR A 94 10.32 -0.51 -6.08
N GLY A 95 9.01 -0.29 -5.92
CA GLY A 95 8.10 -0.05 -7.06
C GLY A 95 7.47 -1.30 -7.70
N LYS A 96 7.45 -2.45 -7.00
CA LYS A 96 6.85 -3.70 -7.50
C LYS A 96 5.40 -3.56 -7.99
N SER A 97 4.54 -2.91 -7.20
CA SER A 97 3.13 -2.71 -7.57
C SER A 97 2.98 -1.80 -8.79
N ARG A 98 3.85 -0.79 -8.94
CA ARG A 98 3.88 0.03 -10.16
C ARG A 98 4.21 -0.83 -11.37
N LEU A 99 5.27 -1.64 -11.28
CA LEU A 99 5.67 -2.52 -12.37
C LEU A 99 4.58 -3.52 -12.75
N SER A 100 3.86 -4.08 -11.77
CA SER A 100 2.77 -5.02 -12.07
C SER A 100 1.63 -4.37 -12.84
N ILE A 101 1.25 -3.14 -12.48
CA ILE A 101 0.21 -2.40 -13.21
C ILE A 101 0.68 -2.00 -14.61
N ASP A 102 1.92 -1.52 -14.72
CA ASP A 102 2.48 -1.13 -16.01
C ASP A 102 2.58 -2.34 -16.95
N LEU A 103 3.05 -3.50 -16.46
CA LEU A 103 3.03 -4.76 -17.21
C LEU A 103 1.62 -5.17 -17.64
N SER A 104 0.62 -5.01 -16.79
CA SER A 104 -0.76 -5.34 -17.14
C SER A 104 -1.33 -4.52 -18.30
N SER A 105 -0.76 -3.35 -18.60
CA SER A 105 -1.13 -2.59 -19.80
C SER A 105 -0.54 -3.15 -21.11
N HIS A 106 0.57 -3.91 -21.03
CA HIS A 106 1.20 -4.57 -22.18
C HIS A 106 0.78 -6.03 -22.36
N PHE A 107 0.30 -6.66 -21.29
CA PHE A 107 -0.19 -8.03 -21.27
C PHE A 107 -1.66 -8.02 -20.81
N PRO A 108 -2.61 -7.79 -21.73
CA PRO A 108 -4.04 -7.90 -21.44
C PRO A 108 -4.35 -9.26 -20.84
N HIS A 109 -5.40 -9.35 -20.02
CA HIS A 109 -5.78 -10.58 -19.31
C HIS A 109 -4.80 -11.00 -18.20
N SER A 110 -3.85 -10.14 -17.82
CA SER A 110 -3.05 -10.39 -16.63
C SER A 110 -3.83 -10.09 -15.35
N GLN A 111 -3.56 -10.88 -14.32
CA GLN A 111 -4.22 -10.81 -13.02
C GLN A 111 -3.18 -10.88 -11.91
N ILE A 112 -3.26 -9.97 -10.94
CA ILE A 112 -2.23 -9.80 -9.91
C ILE A 112 -2.59 -10.60 -8.67
N ILE A 113 -1.63 -11.33 -8.13
CA ILE A 113 -1.74 -12.07 -6.87
C ILE A 113 -0.75 -11.45 -5.88
N ASN A 114 -1.27 -10.90 -4.79
CA ASN A 114 -0.42 -10.35 -3.74
C ASN A 114 0.29 -11.47 -2.97
N SER A 115 1.58 -11.26 -2.70
CA SER A 115 2.42 -12.12 -1.87
C SER A 115 3.11 -11.35 -0.74
N ASP A 116 2.60 -10.17 -0.35
CA ASP A 116 2.97 -9.51 0.89
C ASP A 116 2.04 -9.96 2.03
N LYS A 117 2.65 -10.54 3.06
CA LYS A 117 1.94 -11.11 4.21
C LYS A 117 1.05 -10.11 4.95
N MET A 118 1.46 -8.85 5.05
CA MET A 118 0.69 -7.84 5.79
C MET A 118 -0.46 -7.30 4.93
N GLN A 119 -0.30 -7.34 3.60
CA GLN A 119 -1.34 -6.89 2.67
C GLN A 119 -2.46 -7.92 2.45
N LEU A 120 -2.32 -9.15 2.97
CA LEU A 120 -3.39 -10.14 2.96
C LEU A 120 -4.63 -9.69 3.74
N TYR A 121 -4.42 -8.94 4.84
CA TYR A 121 -5.48 -8.60 5.79
C TYR A 121 -6.28 -7.36 5.37
N LYS A 122 -7.56 -7.35 5.73
CA LYS A 122 -8.40 -6.14 5.63
C LYS A 122 -7.97 -5.07 6.64
N GLY A 123 -8.07 -3.82 6.21
CA GLY A 123 -7.72 -2.65 7.00
C GLY A 123 -6.21 -2.35 6.98
N LEU A 124 -5.85 -1.25 7.65
CA LEU A 124 -4.49 -0.70 7.66
C LEU A 124 -3.93 -0.50 6.24
N ASP A 125 -4.74 0.02 5.32
CA ASP A 125 -4.39 0.11 3.90
C ASP A 125 -3.21 1.07 3.67
N ILE A 126 -3.15 2.18 4.43
CA ILE A 126 -2.03 3.13 4.37
C ILE A 126 -0.79 2.49 5.02
N THR A 127 -0.92 2.02 6.26
CA THR A 127 0.16 1.42 7.06
C THR A 127 0.80 0.22 6.37
N THR A 128 -0.01 -0.64 5.74
CA THR A 128 0.47 -1.81 4.96
C THR A 128 0.83 -1.48 3.52
N ASN A 129 0.68 -0.20 3.11
CA ASN A 129 1.01 0.32 1.79
C ASN A 129 0.35 -0.49 0.67
N LYS A 130 -0.94 -0.79 0.80
CA LYS A 130 -1.71 -1.42 -0.29
C LYS A 130 -1.85 -0.42 -1.43
N ILE A 131 -1.75 -0.91 -2.67
CA ILE A 131 -1.99 -0.06 -3.84
C ILE A 131 -3.45 0.45 -3.83
N PRO A 132 -3.69 1.77 -3.89
CA PRO A 132 -5.03 2.34 -3.91
C PRO A 132 -5.83 1.87 -5.13
N LEU A 133 -7.15 1.73 -5.00
CA LEU A 133 -8.02 1.23 -6.08
C LEU A 133 -7.88 2.03 -7.40
N HIS A 134 -7.74 3.35 -7.32
CA HIS A 134 -7.59 4.20 -8.50
C HIS A 134 -6.25 3.99 -9.22
N GLU A 135 -5.19 3.62 -8.51
CA GLU A 135 -3.89 3.30 -9.09
C GLU A 135 -3.84 1.89 -9.71
N ARG A 136 -4.79 1.01 -9.38
CA ARG A 136 -4.87 -0.34 -9.96
C ARG A 136 -5.32 -0.34 -11.42
N LYS A 137 -5.81 0.78 -11.96
CA LYS A 137 -6.25 0.93 -13.37
C LYS A 137 -7.20 -0.20 -13.84
N GLY A 138 -8.04 -0.71 -12.95
CA GLY A 138 -9.00 -1.80 -13.25
C GLY A 138 -8.40 -3.21 -13.30
N VAL A 139 -7.09 -3.38 -13.06
CA VAL A 139 -6.43 -4.69 -13.06
C VAL A 139 -6.92 -5.52 -11.84
N PRO A 140 -7.41 -6.76 -12.04
CA PRO A 140 -7.83 -7.63 -10.93
C PRO A 140 -6.67 -7.92 -9.97
N HIS A 141 -6.95 -7.84 -8.67
CA HIS A 141 -6.01 -8.20 -7.60
C HIS A 141 -6.64 -9.27 -6.71
N PHE A 142 -5.86 -10.29 -6.38
CA PHE A 142 -6.22 -11.36 -5.46
C PHE A 142 -5.29 -11.37 -4.26
N LEU A 143 -5.80 -11.88 -3.14
CA LEU A 143 -5.10 -11.97 -1.86
C LEU A 143 -4.63 -10.60 -1.34
N LEU A 144 -5.36 -9.53 -1.68
CA LEU A 144 -5.04 -8.16 -1.29
C LEU A 144 -6.20 -7.59 -0.47
N GLY A 145 -6.11 -7.71 0.85
CA GLY A 145 -7.20 -7.36 1.75
C GLY A 145 -8.35 -8.38 1.75
N ASP A 146 -8.05 -9.67 1.55
CA ASP A 146 -9.07 -10.72 1.49
C ASP A 146 -9.28 -11.44 2.83
N PHE A 147 -8.35 -11.31 3.78
CA PHE A 147 -8.39 -12.01 5.07
C PHE A 147 -8.99 -11.13 6.18
N ASP A 148 -10.14 -11.54 6.71
CA ASP A 148 -10.87 -10.81 7.76
C ASP A 148 -10.23 -10.95 9.16
N SER A 149 -9.60 -12.09 9.43
CA SER A 149 -9.06 -12.38 10.77
C SER A 149 -7.74 -11.66 10.99
N ILE A 150 -7.81 -10.41 11.46
CA ILE A 150 -6.63 -9.58 11.74
C ILE A 150 -5.79 -10.07 12.92
N ASP A 151 -6.36 -10.89 13.81
CA ASP A 151 -5.69 -11.43 15.01
C ASP A 151 -5.24 -12.89 14.84
N ALA A 152 -4.97 -13.33 13.61
CA ALA A 152 -4.39 -14.64 13.35
C ALA A 152 -3.33 -14.54 12.27
N ASP A 153 -2.21 -15.24 12.44
CA ASP A 153 -1.20 -15.34 11.39
C ASP A 153 -1.70 -16.19 10.24
N VAL A 154 -1.52 -15.70 9.01
CA VAL A 154 -1.60 -16.56 7.82
C VAL A 154 -0.26 -17.27 7.69
N THR A 155 -0.30 -18.59 7.76
CA THR A 155 0.87 -19.44 7.59
C THR A 155 1.29 -19.51 6.13
N ALA A 156 2.55 -19.89 5.89
CA ALA A 156 3.05 -20.11 4.54
C ALA A 156 2.32 -21.26 3.81
N SER A 157 1.85 -22.27 4.54
CA SER A 157 1.04 -23.37 4.00
C SER A 157 -0.35 -22.91 3.55
N GLU A 158 -1.02 -22.09 4.37
CA GLU A 158 -2.32 -21.51 4.00
C GLU A 158 -2.17 -20.60 2.78
N PHE A 159 -1.13 -19.77 2.74
CA PHE A 159 -0.82 -18.95 1.56
C PHE A 159 -0.55 -19.81 0.32
N ARG A 160 0.29 -20.86 0.43
CA ARG A 160 0.59 -21.78 -0.69
C ARG A 160 -0.68 -22.40 -1.26
N SER A 161 -1.61 -22.79 -0.40
CA SER A 161 -2.90 -23.37 -0.79
C SER A 161 -3.77 -22.32 -1.51
N ALA A 162 -4.01 -21.18 -0.85
CA ALA A 162 -4.87 -20.12 -1.40
C ALA A 162 -4.34 -19.57 -2.73
N ALA A 163 -3.07 -19.15 -2.78
CA ALA A 163 -2.45 -18.64 -4.00
C ALA A 163 -2.35 -19.71 -5.09
N GLY A 164 -2.14 -20.97 -4.71
CA GLY A 164 -2.15 -22.10 -5.65
C GLY A 164 -3.50 -22.30 -6.34
N LEU A 165 -4.60 -22.19 -5.60
CA LEU A 165 -5.96 -22.24 -6.15
C LEU A 165 -6.23 -21.02 -7.03
N THR A 166 -5.83 -19.83 -6.60
CA THR A 166 -5.96 -18.61 -7.40
C THR A 166 -5.22 -18.72 -8.74
N ILE A 167 -3.98 -19.21 -8.75
CA ILE A 167 -3.21 -19.42 -9.98
C ILE A 167 -3.93 -20.39 -10.91
N ALA A 168 -4.40 -21.52 -10.40
CA ALA A 168 -5.13 -22.51 -11.20
C ALA A 168 -6.42 -21.95 -11.81
N ASN A 169 -7.16 -21.10 -11.07
CA ASN A 169 -8.37 -20.45 -11.57
C ASN A 169 -8.07 -19.41 -12.66
N ILE A 170 -7.01 -18.62 -12.50
CA ILE A 170 -6.56 -17.65 -13.49
C ILE A 170 -6.13 -18.36 -14.78
N ASP A 171 -5.29 -19.38 -14.65
CA ASP A 171 -4.74 -20.17 -15.77
C ASP A 171 -5.83 -20.93 -16.53
N SER A 172 -6.74 -21.60 -15.82
CA SER A 172 -7.88 -22.30 -16.45
C SER A 172 -8.84 -21.37 -17.18
N SER A 173 -8.83 -20.07 -16.86
CA SER A 173 -9.60 -19.04 -17.57
C SER A 173 -8.81 -18.40 -18.73
N GLY A 174 -7.61 -18.92 -19.06
CA GLY A 174 -6.75 -18.39 -20.11
C GLY A 174 -6.08 -17.06 -19.78
N ASN A 175 -6.03 -16.67 -18.50
CA ASN A 175 -5.45 -15.41 -18.04
C ASN A 175 -4.02 -15.61 -17.53
N LEU A 176 -3.23 -14.54 -17.48
CA LEU A 176 -1.83 -14.57 -17.07
C LEU A 176 -1.67 -14.22 -15.59
N PRO A 177 -1.28 -15.17 -14.71
CA PRO A 177 -1.04 -14.85 -13.31
C PRO A 177 0.29 -14.09 -13.13
N ILE A 178 0.24 -13.01 -12.33
CA ILE A 178 1.40 -12.23 -11.91
C ILE A 178 1.46 -12.20 -10.38
N LEU A 179 2.43 -12.88 -9.80
CA LEU A 179 2.68 -12.87 -8.36
C LEU A 179 3.53 -11.65 -7.98
N VAL A 180 3.08 -10.85 -7.01
CA VAL A 180 3.74 -9.58 -6.64
C VAL A 180 3.83 -9.45 -5.12
N GLY A 181 5.03 -9.24 -4.58
CA GLY A 181 5.15 -8.94 -3.15
C GLY A 181 6.56 -9.06 -2.58
N GLY A 182 6.70 -8.74 -1.29
CA GLY A 182 8.00 -8.71 -0.59
C GLY A 182 8.20 -9.83 0.43
N SER A 183 7.21 -10.71 0.65
CA SER A 183 7.35 -11.80 1.63
C SER A 183 7.99 -13.03 0.99
N ASN A 184 9.32 -13.07 0.96
CA ASN A 184 10.09 -14.17 0.36
C ASN A 184 9.73 -15.55 0.93
N SER A 185 9.26 -15.65 2.18
CA SER A 185 8.75 -16.91 2.76
C SER A 185 7.50 -17.43 2.05
N PHE A 186 6.59 -16.55 1.67
CA PHE A 186 5.37 -16.90 0.93
C PHE A 186 5.68 -17.22 -0.52
N ILE A 187 6.55 -16.45 -1.15
CA ILE A 187 7.01 -16.72 -2.53
C ILE A 187 7.69 -18.09 -2.57
N HIS A 188 8.66 -18.35 -1.69
CA HIS A 188 9.30 -19.66 -1.59
C HIS A 188 8.27 -20.77 -1.36
N ALA A 189 7.42 -20.63 -0.35
CA ALA A 189 6.43 -21.64 -0.02
C ALA A 189 5.45 -21.92 -1.16
N LEU A 190 5.12 -20.94 -2.00
CA LEU A 190 4.24 -21.14 -3.15
C LEU A 190 4.96 -21.82 -4.32
N LEU A 191 6.21 -21.44 -4.59
CA LEU A 191 6.89 -21.78 -5.84
C LEU A 191 7.67 -23.08 -5.79
N VAL A 192 8.18 -23.53 -4.64
CA VAL A 192 8.90 -24.82 -4.59
C VAL A 192 7.96 -25.99 -4.88
N GLU A 193 8.46 -27.02 -5.55
CA GLU A 193 7.71 -28.25 -5.85
C GLU A 193 7.22 -28.91 -4.54
N THR A 194 8.14 -29.16 -3.61
CA THR A 194 7.86 -29.71 -2.28
C THR A 194 8.15 -28.68 -1.21
N PHE A 195 7.13 -28.30 -0.44
CA PHE A 195 7.25 -27.33 0.65
C PHE A 195 7.20 -28.04 2.02
N ASN A 196 8.19 -27.76 2.87
CA ASN A 196 8.21 -28.22 4.26
C ASN A 196 8.00 -27.01 5.20
N PRO A 197 6.88 -26.94 5.94
CA PRO A 197 6.59 -25.82 6.83
C PRO A 197 7.49 -25.75 8.07
N GLU A 198 8.13 -26.87 8.44
CA GLU A 198 8.99 -26.94 9.64
C GLU A 198 10.40 -26.37 9.40
N VAL A 199 10.75 -26.05 8.15
CA VAL A 199 12.10 -25.60 7.77
C VAL A 199 12.05 -24.15 7.29
N ASP A 200 12.64 -23.24 8.08
CA ASP A 200 12.91 -21.89 7.60
C ASP A 200 14.20 -21.86 6.77
N VAL A 201 14.04 -21.91 5.45
CA VAL A 201 15.15 -21.84 4.50
C VAL A 201 15.92 -20.52 4.54
N PHE A 202 15.40 -19.47 5.20
CA PHE A 202 16.06 -18.17 5.33
C PHE A 202 16.85 -18.01 6.64
N SER A 203 16.82 -19.00 7.54
CA SER A 203 17.45 -18.96 8.86
C SER A 203 18.96 -19.24 8.89
N GLY A 204 19.58 -19.55 7.73
CA GLY A 204 21.04 -19.73 7.63
C GLY A 204 21.45 -21.11 7.12
N SER A 205 20.84 -22.18 7.63
CA SER A 205 21.26 -23.57 7.40
C SER A 205 20.46 -24.33 6.32
N GLY A 206 19.29 -23.84 5.91
CA GLY A 206 18.44 -24.55 4.96
C GLY A 206 18.88 -24.42 3.50
N SER A 207 18.94 -25.54 2.78
CA SER A 207 19.07 -25.54 1.32
C SER A 207 17.74 -25.09 0.70
N VAL A 208 17.79 -24.15 -0.24
CA VAL A 208 16.61 -23.71 -1.00
C VAL A 208 16.53 -24.58 -2.26
N SER A 209 15.35 -25.15 -2.51
CA SER A 209 15.13 -25.93 -3.74
C SER A 209 15.13 -25.03 -4.98
N HIS A 210 15.79 -25.49 -6.04
CA HIS A 210 15.72 -24.87 -7.37
C HIS A 210 14.59 -25.46 -8.22
N VAL A 211 13.96 -26.57 -7.78
CA VAL A 211 12.85 -27.20 -8.50
C VAL A 211 11.54 -26.50 -8.13
N LEU A 212 10.91 -25.91 -9.15
CA LEU A 212 9.72 -25.06 -8.99
C LEU A 212 8.46 -25.75 -9.51
N ARG A 213 7.34 -25.52 -8.83
CA ARG A 213 5.99 -26.01 -9.17
C ARG A 213 5.44 -25.43 -10.49
N TYR A 214 5.91 -24.25 -10.89
CA TYR A 214 5.45 -23.52 -12.07
C TYR A 214 6.62 -23.19 -12.99
N ASP A 215 6.34 -22.91 -14.26
CA ASP A 215 7.30 -22.28 -15.15
C ASP A 215 7.37 -20.77 -14.81
N CYS A 216 8.47 -20.32 -14.21
CA CYS A 216 8.54 -19.02 -13.54
C CYS A 216 9.44 -18.03 -14.28
N CYS A 217 8.91 -16.84 -14.55
CA CYS A 217 9.70 -15.68 -14.97
C CYS A 217 9.90 -14.73 -13.79
N PHE A 218 11.12 -14.68 -13.25
CA PHE A 218 11.45 -13.81 -12.12
C PHE A 218 11.93 -12.43 -12.55
N LEU A 219 11.17 -11.40 -12.20
CA LEU A 219 11.58 -10.00 -12.31
C LEU A 219 11.95 -9.49 -10.91
N TRP A 220 13.22 -9.17 -10.71
CA TRP A 220 13.72 -8.60 -9.44
C TRP A 220 13.97 -7.10 -9.59
N VAL A 221 13.09 -6.28 -9.01
CA VAL A 221 13.27 -4.82 -8.95
C VAL A 221 14.21 -4.48 -7.80
N ASP A 222 15.40 -4.01 -8.16
CA ASP A 222 16.51 -3.68 -7.27
C ASP A 222 16.74 -2.16 -7.22
N VAL A 223 17.17 -1.66 -6.07
CA VAL A 223 17.49 -0.24 -5.86
C VAL A 223 18.71 -0.17 -4.94
N ALA A 224 19.69 0.65 -5.30
CA ALA A 224 20.88 0.85 -4.49
C ALA A 224 20.51 1.27 -3.05
N TRP A 225 21.21 0.67 -2.07
CA TRP A 225 20.84 0.77 -0.66
C TRP A 225 20.70 2.21 -0.14
N SER A 226 21.63 3.10 -0.48
CA SER A 226 21.58 4.50 -0.04
C SER A 226 20.31 5.20 -0.53
N VAL A 227 20.01 5.07 -1.82
CA VAL A 227 18.81 5.66 -2.45
C VAL A 227 17.53 5.04 -1.88
N LEU A 228 17.51 3.73 -1.69
CA LEU A 228 16.35 3.04 -1.14
C LEU A 228 16.08 3.47 0.31
N CYS A 229 17.12 3.57 1.14
CA CYS A 229 17.01 3.98 2.53
C CYS A 229 16.40 5.39 2.63
N ASP A 230 16.92 6.35 1.86
CA ASP A 230 16.41 7.72 1.84
C ASP A 230 14.95 7.78 1.36
N TYR A 231 14.63 7.01 0.31
CA TYR A 231 13.26 6.92 -0.21
C TYR A 231 12.29 6.30 0.80
N LEU A 232 12.69 5.25 1.52
CA LEU A 232 11.85 4.62 2.53
C LEU A 232 11.52 5.58 3.67
N CYS A 233 12.50 6.38 4.12
CA CYS A 233 12.27 7.43 5.12
C CYS A 233 11.27 8.47 4.62
N LYS A 234 11.46 9.00 3.39
CA LYS A 234 10.51 9.94 2.77
C LYS A 234 9.12 9.33 2.62
N ARG A 235 9.02 8.06 2.25
CA ARG A 235 7.74 7.38 2.06
C ARG A 235 6.98 7.24 3.37
N VAL A 236 7.66 6.99 4.50
CA VAL A 236 7.02 7.00 5.82
C VAL A 236 6.44 8.38 6.13
N ASP A 237 7.15 9.45 5.81
CA ASP A 237 6.62 10.82 5.95
C ASP A 237 5.35 11.00 5.09
N GLU A 238 5.38 10.57 3.82
CA GLU A 238 4.21 10.65 2.93
C GLU A 238 3.03 9.78 3.41
N MET A 239 3.29 8.64 4.07
CA MET A 239 2.27 7.79 4.68
C MET A 239 1.61 8.52 5.86
N LEU A 240 2.39 9.18 6.71
CA LEU A 240 1.87 10.00 7.82
C LEU A 240 1.04 11.17 7.29
N ASP A 241 1.53 11.88 6.27
CA ASP A 241 0.81 12.96 5.60
C ASP A 241 -0.52 12.49 4.97
N SER A 242 -0.60 11.20 4.61
CA SER A 242 -1.79 10.58 4.03
C SER A 242 -2.78 10.02 5.07
N GLY A 243 -2.49 10.16 6.36
CA GLY A 243 -3.39 9.73 7.45
C GLY A 243 -3.03 8.39 8.11
N MET A 244 -1.80 7.91 7.99
CA MET A 244 -1.35 6.68 8.67
C MET A 244 -1.51 6.77 10.19
N PHE A 245 -1.28 7.94 10.78
CA PHE A 245 -1.39 8.11 12.24
C PHE A 245 -2.84 7.93 12.72
N GLU A 246 -3.79 8.56 12.03
CA GLU A 246 -5.21 8.45 12.32
C GLU A 246 -5.72 7.01 12.09
N GLU A 247 -5.24 6.35 11.04
CA GLU A 247 -5.53 4.94 10.77
C GLU A 247 -5.08 4.04 11.92
N LEU A 248 -3.87 4.26 12.45
CA LEU A 248 -3.33 3.54 13.60
C LEU A 248 -4.05 3.87 14.91
N ALA A 249 -4.41 5.14 15.12
CA ALA A 249 -5.18 5.57 16.29
C ALA A 249 -6.57 4.90 16.32
N GLN A 250 -7.20 4.72 15.16
CA GLN A 250 -8.47 3.98 15.04
C GLN A 250 -8.29 2.47 15.27
N PHE A 251 -7.14 1.92 14.87
CA PHE A 251 -6.81 0.50 15.04
C PHE A 251 -6.38 0.14 16.48
N TYR A 252 -5.89 1.12 17.24
CA TYR A 252 -5.34 0.92 18.58
C TYR A 252 -6.31 0.22 19.53
N ASN A 253 -5.80 -0.81 20.21
CA ASN A 253 -6.56 -1.56 21.21
C ASN A 253 -5.67 -1.89 22.42
N PRO A 254 -5.89 -1.25 23.58
CA PRO A 254 -5.05 -1.44 24.76
C PRO A 254 -5.11 -2.88 25.32
N ALA A 255 -6.17 -3.65 25.02
CA ALA A 255 -6.28 -5.04 25.45
C ALA A 255 -5.42 -6.02 24.64
N LYS A 256 -4.79 -5.58 23.55
CA LYS A 256 -4.04 -6.42 22.60
C LYS A 256 -2.65 -5.88 22.26
N GLU A 257 -2.11 -5.02 23.11
CA GLU A 257 -0.86 -4.30 22.87
C GLU A 257 0.35 -5.26 22.79
N ASP A 258 0.44 -6.24 23.70
CA ASP A 258 1.56 -7.19 23.74
C ASP A 258 1.38 -8.37 22.78
N VAL A 259 0.33 -8.36 21.97
CA VAL A 259 -0.03 -9.49 21.10
C VAL A 259 0.37 -9.19 19.65
N LEU A 260 1.61 -9.55 19.32
CA LEU A 260 2.15 -9.47 17.95
C LEU A 260 1.71 -10.68 17.13
N ILE A 261 0.45 -10.69 16.68
CA ILE A 261 -0.11 -11.71 15.78
C ILE A 261 -0.85 -11.06 14.61
N GLY A 262 -0.86 -11.75 13.46
CA GLY A 262 -1.59 -11.31 12.28
C GLY A 262 -1.19 -9.90 11.82
N LEU A 263 -2.19 -9.05 11.60
CA LEU A 263 -2.02 -7.68 11.12
C LEU A 263 -1.30 -6.78 12.13
N ARG A 264 -1.32 -7.12 13.43
CA ARG A 264 -0.62 -6.35 14.49
C ARG A 264 0.90 -6.37 14.35
N LYS A 265 1.45 -7.26 13.49
CA LYS A 265 2.87 -7.30 13.14
C LYS A 265 3.28 -6.24 12.11
N ALA A 266 2.34 -5.48 11.55
CA ALA A 266 2.65 -4.45 10.57
C ALA A 266 3.53 -3.36 11.19
N ILE A 267 4.61 -2.98 10.50
CA ILE A 267 5.47 -1.85 10.90
C ILE A 267 4.59 -0.59 10.92
N GLY A 268 4.61 0.13 12.03
CA GLY A 268 3.68 1.20 12.35
C GLY A 268 2.86 0.88 13.60
N VAL A 269 2.34 -0.34 13.71
CA VAL A 269 1.46 -0.72 14.83
C VAL A 269 2.25 -0.78 16.15
N PRO A 270 3.31 -1.59 16.30
CA PRO A 270 4.03 -1.66 17.58
C PRO A 270 4.68 -0.33 17.99
N GLU A 271 5.18 0.42 17.02
CA GLU A 271 5.84 1.71 17.26
C GLU A 271 4.84 2.75 17.80
N PHE A 272 3.64 2.83 17.24
CA PHE A 272 2.61 3.76 17.72
C PHE A 272 1.81 3.23 18.91
N ASP A 273 1.71 1.92 19.12
CA ASP A 273 1.11 1.33 20.33
C ASP A 273 1.83 1.90 21.59
N GLY A 274 3.17 1.95 21.57
CA GLY A 274 3.97 2.54 22.66
C GLY A 274 3.71 4.04 22.87
N TYR A 275 3.39 4.79 21.82
CA TYR A 275 2.95 6.18 21.90
C TYR A 275 1.53 6.30 22.48
N PHE A 276 0.57 5.52 21.97
CA PHE A 276 -0.83 5.54 22.39
C PHE A 276 -1.04 5.03 23.82
N ARG A 277 -0.12 4.23 24.35
CA ARG A 277 -0.09 3.88 25.77
C ARG A 277 0.04 5.11 26.67
N LYS A 278 0.85 6.09 26.26
CA LYS A 278 1.07 7.34 27.01
C LYS A 278 0.02 8.40 26.66
N TYR A 279 -0.43 8.42 25.41
CA TYR A 279 -1.34 9.41 24.86
C TYR A 279 -2.51 8.71 24.16
N SER A 280 -3.44 8.18 24.95
CA SER A 280 -4.53 7.35 24.45
C SER A 280 -5.48 8.13 23.55
N PRO A 281 -5.79 7.64 22.32
CA PRO A 281 -6.77 8.25 21.43
C PRO A 281 -8.19 8.33 22.02
N ARG A 282 -8.48 7.55 23.08
CA ARG A 282 -9.81 7.53 23.72
C ARG A 282 -10.00 8.60 24.78
N GLU A 283 -8.90 9.16 25.31
CA GLU A 283 -8.95 10.15 26.39
C GLU A 283 -9.21 11.55 25.84
N SER A 284 -8.72 11.85 24.64
CA SER A 284 -8.99 13.11 23.97
C SER A 284 -8.96 12.94 22.45
N GLN A 285 -9.78 13.74 21.75
CA GLN A 285 -9.75 13.79 20.29
C GLN A 285 -8.39 14.26 19.76
N GLU A 286 -7.69 15.10 20.54
CA GLU A 286 -6.37 15.60 20.17
C GLU A 286 -5.34 14.46 20.10
N ASN A 287 -5.40 13.47 21.00
CA ASN A 287 -4.45 12.35 21.08
C ASN A 287 -4.47 11.44 19.84
N GLY A 288 -5.62 11.37 19.16
CA GLY A 288 -5.82 10.61 17.91
C GLY A 288 -5.51 11.39 16.63
N VAL A 289 -4.97 12.62 16.74
CA VAL A 289 -4.50 13.44 15.61
C VAL A 289 -3.01 13.76 15.76
N VAL A 290 -2.31 13.92 14.63
CA VAL A 290 -0.89 14.28 14.60
C VAL A 290 -0.61 15.50 15.52
N PRO A 291 0.38 15.41 16.45
CA PRO A 291 0.73 16.51 17.34
C PRO A 291 1.15 17.77 16.55
N LYS A 292 0.58 18.93 16.91
CA LYS A 292 0.84 20.22 16.26
C LYS A 292 1.89 21.06 16.99
N ASP A 293 2.38 22.09 16.31
CA ASP A 293 3.20 23.14 16.93
C ASP A 293 2.49 23.79 18.12
N GLY A 294 3.19 23.92 19.25
CA GLY A 294 2.64 24.35 20.54
C GLY A 294 2.07 23.25 21.46
N CYS A 295 2.01 21.97 21.03
CA CYS A 295 1.62 20.86 21.93
C CYS A 295 2.65 20.61 23.04
N ASP A 296 2.27 19.79 24.03
CA ASP A 296 3.18 19.24 25.04
C ASP A 296 4.49 18.73 24.40
N PRO A 297 5.67 19.25 24.79
CA PRO A 297 6.95 18.83 24.23
C PRO A 297 7.21 17.33 24.38
N ALA A 298 6.81 16.73 25.51
CA ALA A 298 7.01 15.29 25.74
C ALA A 298 6.17 14.45 24.78
N ARG A 299 4.96 14.91 24.45
CA ARG A 299 4.09 14.26 23.46
C ARG A 299 4.69 14.32 22.06
N ARG A 300 5.25 15.47 21.67
CA ARG A 300 5.92 15.61 20.38
C ARG A 300 7.14 14.70 20.29
N GLU A 301 7.97 14.68 21.33
CA GLU A 301 9.16 13.83 21.39
C GLU A 301 8.79 12.34 21.27
N ALA A 302 7.74 11.88 21.98
CA ALA A 302 7.26 10.51 21.88
C ALA A 302 6.73 10.16 20.48
N TYR A 303 6.06 11.10 19.81
CA TYR A 303 5.60 10.93 18.42
C TYR A 303 6.79 10.84 17.46
N GLU A 304 7.75 11.76 17.57
CA GLU A 304 8.95 11.78 16.73
C GLU A 304 9.82 10.53 16.91
N GLU A 305 9.87 9.97 18.12
CA GLU A 305 10.50 8.68 18.41
C GLU A 305 9.82 7.54 17.64
N ALA A 306 8.49 7.39 17.77
CA ALA A 306 7.74 6.36 17.07
C ALA A 306 7.93 6.46 15.55
N VAL A 307 7.91 7.66 14.98
CA VAL A 307 8.18 7.90 13.56
C VAL A 307 9.60 7.44 13.17
N ARG A 308 10.60 7.75 14.02
CA ARG A 308 11.99 7.32 13.78
C ARG A 308 12.12 5.80 13.81
N GLU A 309 11.47 5.14 14.75
CA GLU A 309 11.46 3.67 14.86
C GLU A 309 10.82 3.02 13.62
N ILE A 310 9.72 3.58 13.10
CA ILE A 310 9.08 3.10 11.87
C ILE A 310 10.04 3.17 10.69
N LYS A 311 10.75 4.30 10.52
CA LYS A 311 11.74 4.48 9.45
C LYS A 311 12.87 3.45 9.57
N ASP A 312 13.42 3.30 10.77
CA ASP A 312 14.46 2.34 11.09
C ASP A 312 14.04 0.89 10.80
N ASN A 313 12.85 0.49 11.29
CA ASN A 313 12.33 -0.86 11.12
C ASN A 313 11.99 -1.17 9.66
N THR A 314 11.49 -0.17 8.92
CA THR A 314 11.25 -0.26 7.48
C THR A 314 12.55 -0.50 6.72
N CYS A 315 13.62 0.23 7.05
CA CYS A 315 14.94 0.02 6.46
C CYS A 315 15.51 -1.37 6.82
N ARG A 316 15.42 -1.78 8.09
CA ARG A 316 15.84 -3.14 8.52
C ARG A 316 15.07 -4.22 7.76
N LEU A 317 13.77 -4.05 7.54
CA LEU A 317 12.96 -4.95 6.72
C LEU A 317 13.49 -5.04 5.29
N ALA A 318 13.71 -3.90 4.63
CA ALA A 318 14.24 -3.86 3.26
C ALA A 318 15.59 -4.59 3.16
N LYS A 319 16.52 -4.33 4.09
CA LYS A 319 17.82 -4.99 4.15
C LYS A 319 17.70 -6.51 4.29
N ARG A 320 16.80 -6.98 5.18
CA ARG A 320 16.51 -8.42 5.33
C ARG A 320 15.92 -9.02 4.06
N GLN A 321 15.02 -8.31 3.37
CA GLN A 321 14.44 -8.77 2.12
C GLN A 321 15.49 -8.92 1.02
N ILE A 322 16.41 -7.96 0.88
CA ILE A 322 17.53 -8.03 -0.07
C ILE A 322 18.38 -9.27 0.23
N GLY A 323 18.77 -9.49 1.49
CA GLY A 323 19.54 -10.67 1.88
C GLY A 323 18.84 -11.99 1.53
N LYS A 324 17.52 -12.07 1.73
CA LYS A 324 16.71 -13.23 1.35
C LYS A 324 16.65 -13.44 -0.17
N ILE A 325 16.51 -12.37 -0.96
CA ILE A 325 16.51 -12.44 -2.43
C ILE A 325 17.87 -12.93 -2.95
N LEU A 326 18.98 -12.41 -2.40
CA LEU A 326 20.32 -12.86 -2.74
C LEU A 326 20.54 -14.34 -2.42
N ARG A 327 19.95 -14.84 -1.33
CA ARG A 327 19.95 -16.27 -0.99
C ARG A 327 19.19 -17.11 -2.02
N LEU A 328 18.02 -16.67 -2.47
CA LEU A 328 17.26 -17.36 -3.53
C LEU A 328 18.06 -17.40 -4.84
N LYS A 329 18.68 -16.27 -5.22
CA LYS A 329 19.58 -16.20 -6.38
C LYS A 329 20.75 -17.17 -6.26
N GLY A 330 21.41 -17.21 -5.10
CA GLY A 330 22.52 -18.14 -4.82
C GLY A 330 22.11 -19.61 -4.85
N ALA A 331 20.82 -19.91 -4.67
CA ALA A 331 20.25 -21.25 -4.76
C ALA A 331 19.87 -21.68 -6.19
N GLY A 332 20.17 -20.85 -7.20
CA GLY A 332 19.96 -21.19 -8.61
C GLY A 332 18.67 -20.65 -9.23
N TRP A 333 17.92 -19.79 -8.54
CA TRP A 333 16.77 -19.10 -9.14
C TRP A 333 17.27 -18.06 -10.16
N ASP A 334 16.81 -18.11 -11.42
CA ASP A 334 17.20 -17.17 -12.48
C ASP A 334 16.48 -15.82 -12.32
N LEU A 335 16.96 -15.00 -11.38
CA LEU A 335 16.40 -13.69 -11.09
C LEU A 335 16.88 -12.65 -12.12
N ARG A 336 15.97 -12.16 -12.96
CA ARG A 336 16.23 -11.08 -13.92
C ARG A 336 16.19 -9.74 -13.20
N ARG A 337 17.37 -9.19 -12.89
CA ARG A 337 17.50 -7.93 -12.16
C ARG A 337 17.12 -6.72 -13.02
N LEU A 338 16.28 -5.86 -12.47
CA LEU A 338 15.85 -4.57 -13.03
C LEU A 338 16.31 -3.48 -12.07
N ASP A 339 17.24 -2.63 -12.50
CA ASP A 339 17.82 -1.59 -11.64
C ASP A 339 16.98 -0.32 -11.71
N ALA A 340 16.23 -0.03 -10.64
CA ALA A 340 15.40 1.16 -10.54
C ALA A 340 16.12 2.33 -9.85
N THR A 341 17.42 2.22 -9.55
CA THR A 341 18.17 3.21 -8.75
C THR A 341 18.07 4.62 -9.30
N ALA A 342 18.28 4.82 -10.61
CA ALA A 342 18.23 6.17 -11.19
C ALA A 342 16.82 6.76 -11.13
N THR A 343 15.79 5.92 -11.26
CA THR A 343 14.39 6.34 -11.10
C THR A 343 14.16 6.92 -9.71
N PHE A 344 14.53 6.17 -8.67
CA PHE A 344 14.33 6.60 -7.28
C PHE A 344 15.24 7.80 -6.93
N ALA A 345 16.47 7.85 -7.44
CA ALA A 345 17.34 9.00 -7.27
C ALA A 345 16.75 10.28 -7.91
N ALA A 346 16.12 10.18 -9.08
CA ALA A 346 15.42 11.28 -9.72
C ALA A 346 14.17 11.71 -8.92
N LEU A 347 13.41 10.73 -8.39
CA LEU A 347 12.24 10.97 -7.55
C LEU A 347 12.62 11.72 -6.26
N MET A 348 13.75 11.39 -5.64
CA MET A 348 14.25 12.03 -4.42
C MET A 348 14.77 13.46 -4.63
N LYS A 349 15.22 13.82 -5.83
CA LYS A 349 15.69 15.18 -6.16
C LYS A 349 14.56 16.22 -6.23
N LYS A 350 13.28 15.80 -6.22
CA LYS A 350 12.10 16.67 -6.31
C LYS A 350 11.88 17.48 -5.01
N LYS A 351 12.72 18.49 -4.77
CA LYS A 351 12.47 19.62 -3.85
C LYS A 351 13.08 20.90 -4.48
N LYS A 352 12.28 21.67 -5.24
CA LYS A 352 12.26 23.17 -5.27
C LYS A 352 11.64 23.86 -6.51
N SER A 353 11.22 23.18 -7.58
CA SER A 353 10.60 23.90 -8.70
C SER A 353 9.49 23.12 -9.39
N SER A 354 8.31 23.73 -9.40
CA SER A 354 7.15 23.38 -10.19
C SER A 354 7.41 23.62 -11.68
N SER A 355 8.04 22.67 -12.37
CA SER A 355 7.92 22.43 -13.82
C SER A 355 8.95 21.41 -14.29
N ALA A 356 8.52 20.15 -14.43
CA ALA A 356 8.99 19.11 -15.37
C ALA A 356 8.61 17.74 -14.81
N ASP A 357 7.35 17.33 -15.01
CA ASP A 357 6.74 16.15 -14.41
C ASP A 357 7.10 14.82 -15.10
N LEU A 358 8.12 14.81 -15.98
CA LEU A 358 8.39 13.68 -16.89
C LEU A 358 9.71 12.94 -16.62
N GLY A 359 10.67 13.55 -15.91
CA GLY A 359 12.05 13.04 -15.90
C GLY A 359 12.25 11.65 -15.29
N TRP A 360 11.57 11.31 -14.19
CA TRP A 360 11.72 9.99 -13.57
C TRP A 360 10.85 8.93 -14.23
N MET A 361 9.72 9.31 -14.84
CA MET A 361 8.86 8.38 -15.59
C MET A 361 9.58 7.87 -16.83
N ASP A 362 10.28 8.75 -17.55
CA ASP A 362 11.10 8.37 -18.71
C ASP A 362 12.25 7.43 -18.31
N ILE A 363 12.86 7.66 -17.13
CA ILE A 363 13.91 6.78 -16.60
C ILE A 363 13.31 5.41 -16.23
N TRP A 364 12.16 5.38 -15.54
CA TRP A 364 11.45 4.16 -15.19
C TRP A 364 11.09 3.35 -16.44
N GLU A 365 10.55 4.01 -17.45
CA GLU A 365 10.16 3.39 -18.70
C GLU A 365 11.35 2.69 -19.37
N ARG A 366 12.47 3.41 -19.51
CA ARG A 366 13.68 2.92 -20.17
C ARG A 366 14.41 1.83 -19.37
N GLU A 367 14.53 1.99 -18.05
CA GLU A 367 15.44 1.18 -17.22
C GLU A 367 14.74 0.01 -16.52
N VAL A 368 13.42 0.10 -16.33
CA VAL A 368 12.64 -0.94 -15.63
C VAL A 368 11.58 -1.52 -16.55
N MET A 369 10.73 -0.68 -17.16
CA MET A 369 9.55 -1.17 -17.87
C MET A 369 9.89 -1.87 -19.19
N GLU A 370 10.62 -1.21 -20.09
CA GLU A 370 11.01 -1.77 -21.39
C GLU A 370 11.79 -3.11 -21.26
N PRO A 371 12.80 -3.25 -20.38
CA PRO A 371 13.46 -4.52 -20.15
C PRO A 371 12.49 -5.59 -19.63
N SER A 372 11.58 -5.23 -18.72
CA SER A 372 10.58 -6.15 -18.18
C SER A 372 9.67 -6.70 -19.28
N VAL A 373 9.15 -5.83 -20.15
CA VAL A 373 8.30 -6.24 -21.28
C VAL A 373 9.07 -7.18 -22.22
N LYS A 374 10.33 -6.88 -22.55
CA LYS A 374 11.16 -7.73 -23.41
C LYS A 374 11.39 -9.12 -22.80
N ILE A 375 11.67 -9.18 -21.50
CA ILE A 375 11.86 -10.44 -20.77
C ILE A 375 10.56 -11.25 -20.76
N VAL A 376 9.44 -10.63 -20.40
CA VAL A 376 8.14 -11.32 -20.31
C VAL A 376 7.66 -11.79 -21.68
N LYS A 377 7.79 -10.99 -22.74
CA LYS A 377 7.43 -11.41 -24.11
C LYS A 377 8.15 -12.68 -24.52
N ARG A 378 9.49 -12.70 -24.36
CA ARG A 378 10.30 -13.87 -24.67
C ARG A 378 9.85 -15.10 -23.87
N PHE A 379 9.62 -14.93 -22.57
CA PHE A 379 9.17 -16.00 -21.70
C PHE A 379 7.79 -16.58 -22.09
N LEU A 380 6.89 -15.76 -22.63
CA LEU A 380 5.57 -16.20 -23.08
C LEU A 380 5.59 -16.83 -24.48
N GLU A 381 6.61 -16.54 -25.29
CA GLU A 381 6.81 -17.08 -26.64
C GLU A 381 7.50 -18.46 -26.65
N GLU A 382 8.32 -18.73 -25.63
CA GLU A 382 8.97 -20.04 -25.37
C GLU A 382 8.01 -21.05 -24.73
#